data_AF-A0A9P6P086-F1
#
_entry.id   AF-A0A9P6P086-F1
#
_cell.length_a   1.000
_cell.length_b   1.000
_cell.length_c   1.000
_cell.angle_alpha   90.00
_cell.angle_beta   90.00
_cell.angle_gamma   90.00
#
_symmetry.space_group_name_H-M   'P 1'
#
loop_
_entity.id
_entity.type
_entity.pdbx_description
1 polymer ?
#
loop_
_entity_poly.entity_id
_entity_poly.type
_entity_poly.pdbx_seq_one_letter_code
_entity_poly.pdbx_strand_id
1 'polypeptide(L)' 'MDNPTFRELIILLKPHLKATNCVSLEEQVMLFLFVVGNSASNWLSGERFQHSGETISHYFNKVRRALEVIADDWIV' A
#
# COMPACT_ATOMS: atom_id res chain seq x y z
N MET A 1 0.82 13.09 -7.25
CA MET A 1 1.92 12.81 -6.31
C MET A 1 3.21 12.87 -7.09
N ASP A 2 4.15 13.69 -6.64
CA ASP A 2 5.46 13.86 -7.26
C ASP A 2 6.28 12.58 -7.08
N ASN A 3 7.07 12.20 -8.08
CA ASN A 3 7.96 11.03 -8.02
C ASN A 3 8.85 11.00 -6.76
N PRO A 4 9.49 12.11 -6.32
CA PRO A 4 10.33 12.10 -5.13
C PRO A 4 9.50 11.83 -3.85
N THR A 5 8.34 12.48 -3.71
CA THR A 5 7.44 12.31 -2.56
C THR A 5 7.00 10.85 -2.41
N PHE A 6 6.70 10.18 -3.53
CA PHE A 6 6.32 8.76 -3.52
C PHE A 6 7.48 7.85 -3.08
N ARG A 7 8.72 8.14 -3.51
CA ARG A 7 9.90 7.36 -3.11
C ARG A 7 10.19 7.48 -1.62
N GLU A 8 10.09 8.69 -1.07
CA GLU A 8 10.27 8.91 0.37
C GLU A 8 9.27 8.10 1.19
N LEU A 9 8.00 8.07 0.76
CA LEU A 9 6.98 7.24 1.41
C LEU A 9 7.34 5.75 1.37
N ILE A 10 7.84 5.25 0.23
CA ILE A 10 8.28 3.85 0.11
C ILE A 10 9.47 3.58 1.05
N ILE A 11 10.43 4.50 1.14
CA ILE A 11 11.60 4.37 2.02
C ILE A 11 11.16 4.28 3.49
N LEU A 12 10.23 5.13 3.91
CA LEU A 12 9.66 5.13 5.26
C LEU A 12 8.94 3.81 5.58
N LEU A 13 8.20 3.25 4.63
CA LEU A 13 7.41 2.03 4.82
C LEU A 13 8.22 0.74 4.64
N LYS A 14 9.38 0.80 3.98
CA LYS A 14 10.25 -0.35 3.70
C LYS A 14 10.61 -1.21 4.91
N PRO A 15 10.94 -0.68 6.11
CA PRO A 15 11.20 -1.52 7.29
C PRO A 15 9.98 -2.33 7.76
N HIS A 16 8.77 -1.86 7.46
CA HIS A 16 7.51 -2.47 7.92
C HIS A 16 6.77 -3.27 6.83
N LEU A 17 7.23 -3.18 5.57
CA LEU A 17 6.68 -3.89 4.44
C LEU A 17 7.66 -4.90 3.86
N LYS A 18 7.14 -6.08 3.50
CA LYS A 18 7.89 -7.10 2.76
C LYS A 18 7.41 -7.16 1.32
N ALA A 19 8.33 -6.94 0.39
CA ALA A 19 8.13 -7.29 -1.01
C ALA A 19 7.88 -8.80 -1.13
N THR A 20 7.02 -9.19 -2.05
CA THR A 20 6.86 -10.60 -2.44
C THR A 20 7.20 -10.75 -3.92
N ASN A 21 7.38 -11.99 -4.39
CA ASN A 21 7.63 -12.26 -5.80
C ASN A 21 6.47 -11.83 -6.71
N CYS A 22 5.27 -11.65 -6.14
CA CYS A 22 4.06 -11.30 -6.89
C CYS A 22 3.72 -9.81 -6.86
N VAL A 23 4.07 -9.10 -5.77
CA VAL A 23 3.70 -7.68 -5.59
C VAL A 23 4.85 -6.90 -4.98
N SER A 24 5.38 -5.94 -5.75
CA SER A 24 6.48 -5.05 -5.33
C SER A 24 6.05 -4.10 -4.23
N LEU A 25 7.01 -3.48 -3.53
CA LEU A 25 6.70 -2.46 -2.52
C LEU A 25 5.98 -1.26 -3.15
N GLU A 26 6.42 -0.83 -4.34
CA GLU A 26 5.76 0.27 -5.05
C GLU A 26 4.31 -0.06 -5.37
N GLU A 27 4.04 -1.27 -5.83
CA GLU A 27 2.68 -1.70 -6.17
C GLU A 27 1.79 -1.81 -4.93
N GLN A 28 2.31 -2.32 -3.81
CA GLN A 28 1.58 -2.37 -2.54
C GLN A 28 1.14 -0.97 -2.08
N VAL A 29 2.07 0.00 -2.10
CA VAL A 29 1.79 1.39 -1.67
C VAL A 29 0.86 2.07 -2.69
N MET A 30 1.06 1.86 -3.99
CA MET A 30 0.22 2.41 -5.03
C MET A 30 -1.21 1.87 -4.97
N LEU A 31 -1.37 0.58 -4.68
CA LEU A 31 -2.67 -0.06 -4.45
C LEU A 31 -3.39 0.59 -3.27
N PHE A 32 -2.71 0.75 -2.14
CA PHE A 32 -3.29 1.39 -0.96
C PHE A 32 -3.75 2.83 -1.26
N LEU A 33 -2.88 3.63 -1.87
CA LEU A 33 -3.20 5.01 -2.24
C LEU A 33 -4.32 5.11 -3.28
N PHE A 34 -4.38 4.16 -4.22
CA PHE A 34 -5.46 4.09 -5.20
C PHE A 34 -6.80 3.82 -4.52
N VAL A 35 -6.86 2.85 -3.60
CA VAL A 35 -8.07 2.50 -2.86
C VAL A 35 -8.54 3.67 -1.99
N VAL A 36 -7.65 4.25 -1.18
CA VAL A 36 -8.00 5.36 -0.27
C VAL A 36 -8.33 6.64 -1.05
N GLY A 37 -7.55 6.96 -2.08
CA GLY A 37 -7.71 8.20 -2.85
C GLY A 37 -8.95 8.23 -3.76
N ASN A 38 -9.50 7.06 -4.12
CA ASN A 38 -10.65 6.96 -5.02
C ASN A 38 -11.86 6.27 -4.38
N SER A 39 -11.79 5.87 -3.10
CA SER A 39 -12.77 4.98 -2.47
C SER A 39 -13.06 3.74 -3.32
N ALA A 40 -12.02 3.18 -3.94
CA ALA A 40 -12.18 2.14 -4.95
C ALA A 40 -12.62 0.82 -4.32
N SER A 41 -13.64 0.19 -4.91
CA SER A 41 -14.08 -1.15 -4.52
C SER A 41 -12.97 -2.19 -4.74
N ASN A 42 -13.05 -3.28 -3.99
CA ASN A 42 -12.14 -4.42 -4.13
C ASN A 42 -12.13 -4.96 -5.58
N TRP A 43 -13.29 -4.97 -6.23
CA TRP A 43 -13.44 -5.37 -7.63
C TRP A 43 -12.69 -4.44 -8.59
N LEU A 44 -12.90 -3.12 -8.50
CA LEU A 44 -12.24 -2.14 -9.36
C LEU A 44 -10.72 -2.16 -9.17
N SER A 45 -10.28 -2.35 -7.93
CA SER A 45 -8.86 -2.48 -7.59
C SER A 45 -8.27 -3.78 -8.16
N GLY A 46 -9.01 -4.88 -8.08
CA GLY A 46 -8.63 -6.16 -8.68
C GLY A 46 -8.48 -6.07 -10.20
N GLU A 47 -9.41 -5.40 -10.89
CA GLU A 47 -9.28 -5.11 -12.33
C GLU A 47 -8.07 -4.24 -12.63
N ARG A 48 -7.83 -3.18 -11.84
CA ARG A 48 -6.73 -2.25 -12.14
C ARG A 48 -5.35 -2.87 -11.94
N PHE A 49 -5.17 -3.65 -10.87
CA PHE A 49 -3.88 -4.24 -10.52
C PHE A 49 -3.76 -5.70 -10.98
N GLN A 50 -4.77 -6.25 -11.66
CA GLN A 50 -4.79 -7.62 -12.19
C GLN A 50 -4.56 -8.70 -11.11
N HIS A 51 -5.16 -8.47 -9.93
CA HIS A 51 -5.04 -9.35 -8.77
C HIS A 51 -6.41 -9.77 -8.25
N SER A 52 -6.44 -10.92 -7.56
CA SER A 52 -7.66 -11.37 -6.89
C SER A 52 -8.08 -10.40 -5.79
N GLY A 53 -9.37 -10.32 -5.49
CA GLY A 53 -9.87 -9.49 -4.39
C GLY A 53 -9.27 -9.85 -3.02
N GLU A 54 -8.87 -11.11 -2.82
CA GLU A 54 -8.13 -11.55 -1.63
C GLU A 54 -6.74 -10.91 -1.59
N THR A 55 -6.02 -10.93 -2.71
CA THR A 55 -4.70 -10.30 -2.87
C THR A 55 -4.78 -8.79 -2.61
N ILE A 56 -5.79 -8.13 -3.19
CA ILE A 56 -6.03 -6.70 -2.95
C ILE A 56 -6.24 -6.43 -1.46
N SER A 57 -7.16 -7.16 -0.82
CA SER A 57 -7.47 -7.01 0.60
C SER A 57 -6.26 -7.28 1.50
N HIS A 58 -5.43 -8.26 1.12
CA HIS A 58 -4.22 -8.63 1.84
C HIS A 58 -3.21 -7.47 1.84
N TYR A 59 -2.84 -6.96 0.67
CA TYR A 59 -1.83 -5.90 0.57
C TYR A 59 -2.34 -4.55 1.06
N PHE A 60 -3.63 -4.24 0.87
CA PHE A 60 -4.25 -3.07 1.48
C PHE A 60 -4.07 -3.07 3.01
N ASN A 61 -4.42 -4.17 3.67
CA ASN A 61 -4.28 -4.29 5.12
C ASN A 61 -2.82 -4.33 5.58
N LYS A 62 -1.92 -4.84 4.75
CA LYS A 62 -0.48 -4.86 5.04
C LYS A 62 0.10 -3.44 5.10
N VAL A 63 -0.24 -2.60 4.13
CA VAL A 63 0.17 -1.18 4.13
C VAL A 63 -0.52 -0.42 5.26
N ARG A 64 -1.81 -0.66 5.51
CA ARG A 64 -2.52 -0.07 6.66
C ARG A 64 -1.81 -0.34 7.99
N ARG A 65 -1.42 -1.59 8.26
CA ARG A 65 -0.70 -1.96 9.49
C ARG A 65 0.68 -1.31 9.59
N ALA A 66 1.41 -1.21 8.48
CA ALA A 66 2.70 -0.52 8.45
C ALA A 66 2.55 0.96 8.84
N LEU A 67 1.49 1.61 8.34
CA LEU A 67 1.15 2.99 8.70
C LEU A 67 0.74 3.13 10.18
N GLU A 68 -0.01 2.18 10.73
CA GLU A 68 -0.36 2.17 12.16
C GLU A 68 0.88 2.14 13.05
N VAL A 69 1.90 1.35 12.70
CA VAL A 69 3.16 1.27 13.47
C VAL A 69 3.93 2.59 13.41
N ILE A 70 4.01 3.23 12.24
CA ILE A 70 4.68 4.52 12.09
C ILE A 70 3.91 5.63 12.82
N ALA A 71 2.58 5.57 12.80
CA ALA A 71 1.75 6.54 13.49
C ALA A 71 1.90 6.43 15.02
N ASP A 72 2.00 5.21 15.56
CA ASP A 72 2.26 4.97 16.98
C ASP A 72 3.60 5.59 17.43
N ASP A 73 4.65 5.46 16.61
CA ASP A 73 5.96 6.11 16.86
C ASP A 73 5.87 7.65 16.88
N TRP A 74 4.90 8.22 16.16
CA TRP A 74 4.73 9.67 16.02
C TRP A 74 3.85 10.30 17.12
N ILE A 75 2.97 9.52 17.73
CA ILE A 75 2.05 9.97 18.78
C ILE A 75 2.72 9.70 20.13
N VAL A 76 3.68 10.56 20.49
CA VAL A 76 4.34 10.61 21.80
C VAL A 76 3.74 11.75 22.63
#